data_AF-A0A374EDZ8-F1
#
_entry.id   AF-A0A374EDZ8-F1
#
_cell.length_a   1.000
_cell.length_b   1.000
_cell.length_c   1.000
_cell.angle_alpha   90.00
_cell.angle_beta   90.00
_cell.angle_gamma   90.00
#
_symmetry.space_group_name_H-M   'P 1'
#
loop_
_entity.id
_entity.type
_entity.pdbx_description
1 polymer ?
#
loop_
_entity_poly.entity_id
_entity_poly.type
_entity_poly.pdbx_seq_one_letter_code
_entity_poly.pdbx_strand_id
1 'polypeptide(L)'
;MHKNGKWAKQIIEWQNADGSWGDYHSLAVAGNSRITTEQAIRRLESLGYTIEDECIQKAVQYMSDCLVGKNTIPDRVEKVHDWNVFLSLILSTGIRRFTKDNPVANKVAEQWAEIITVAFTDGSYNYDKYVEAYKNILKPNGGRIIGIENYYPVSLLCDCLDEKTENAFIEHILNFDKGIYYIYDSKLTVPPQEFQSKKASRYLGAIELLVKYKHTRHKLNFVSDWLNANRNENGKWDMGKSVNDKLYFPLSDNWRKSETREADCTERIEKIMCLF
;
A
#
# COMPACT_ATOMS: atom_id res chain seq x y z
N MET A 1 -1.10 -3.81 -20.15
CA MET A 1 -1.72 -2.63 -19.49
C MET A 1 -3.22 -2.71 -19.64
N HIS A 2 -3.95 -2.63 -18.52
CA HIS A 2 -5.41 -2.91 -18.46
C HIS A 2 -6.26 -1.62 -18.45
N LYS A 3 -5.64 -0.48 -18.80
CA LYS A 3 -6.25 0.86 -18.76
C LYS A 3 -7.54 0.99 -19.58
N ASN A 4 -7.66 0.26 -20.69
CA ASN A 4 -8.84 0.33 -21.55
C ASN A 4 -9.94 -0.69 -21.21
N GLY A 5 -9.70 -1.54 -20.18
CA GLY A 5 -10.63 -2.56 -19.73
C GLY A 5 -11.85 -1.97 -19.02
N LYS A 6 -12.91 -2.78 -18.88
CA LYS A 6 -14.18 -2.34 -18.28
C LYS A 6 -14.02 -1.88 -16.82
N TRP A 7 -13.08 -2.47 -16.10
CA TRP A 7 -12.85 -2.16 -14.68
C TRP A 7 -12.30 -0.74 -14.50
N ALA A 8 -11.37 -0.34 -15.37
CA ALA A 8 -10.81 1.01 -15.34
C ALA A 8 -11.86 2.06 -15.72
N LYS A 9 -12.58 1.82 -16.82
CA LYS A 9 -13.67 2.71 -17.29
C LYS A 9 -14.71 2.96 -16.21
N GLN A 10 -15.16 1.89 -15.55
CA GLN A 10 -16.15 1.98 -14.48
C GLN A 10 -15.68 2.87 -13.32
N ILE A 11 -14.43 2.75 -12.90
CA ILE A 11 -13.88 3.57 -11.80
C ILE A 11 -13.77 5.03 -12.25
N ILE A 12 -13.26 5.28 -13.45
CA ILE A 12 -13.09 6.66 -13.97
C ILE A 12 -14.44 7.37 -14.13
N GLU A 13 -15.48 6.67 -14.58
CA GLU A 13 -16.85 7.21 -14.68
C GLU A 13 -17.42 7.65 -13.32
N TRP A 14 -16.89 7.14 -12.21
CA TRP A 14 -17.33 7.49 -10.86
C TRP A 14 -16.50 8.61 -10.22
N GLN A 15 -15.47 9.11 -10.91
CA GLN A 15 -14.62 10.17 -10.36
C GLN A 15 -15.40 11.48 -10.28
N ASN A 16 -15.36 12.12 -9.12
CA ASN A 16 -15.94 13.43 -8.91
C ASN A 16 -15.12 14.52 -9.63
N ALA A 17 -15.73 15.69 -9.84
CA ALA A 17 -15.07 16.81 -10.51
C ALA A 17 -13.83 17.32 -9.76
N ASP A 18 -13.78 17.15 -8.44
CA ASP A 18 -12.64 17.50 -7.58
C ASP A 18 -11.50 16.48 -7.63
N GLY A 19 -11.69 15.33 -8.28
CA GLY A 19 -10.70 14.25 -8.39
C GLY A 19 -10.88 13.10 -7.40
N SER A 20 -11.83 13.20 -6.46
CA SER A 20 -12.10 12.17 -5.44
C SER A 20 -13.04 11.05 -5.92
N TRP A 21 -13.17 10.01 -5.10
CA TRP A 21 -14.26 9.04 -5.14
C TRP A 21 -14.86 8.88 -3.74
N GLY A 22 -16.02 9.48 -3.49
CA GLY A 22 -16.74 9.37 -2.21
C GLY A 22 -15.85 9.65 -0.98
N ASP A 23 -16.04 8.85 0.08
CA ASP A 23 -15.15 8.84 1.25
C ASP A 23 -13.71 8.45 0.86
N TYR A 24 -12.73 9.02 1.54
CA TYR A 24 -11.33 8.76 1.26
C TYR A 24 -10.90 7.40 1.79
N HIS A 25 -11.05 7.18 3.09
CA HIS A 25 -10.51 6.03 3.81
C HIS A 25 -11.61 5.06 4.21
N SER A 26 -11.39 3.80 3.84
CA SER A 26 -11.98 2.57 4.41
C SER A 26 -11.95 1.50 3.31
N LEU A 27 -11.61 0.26 3.70
CA LEU A 27 -11.77 -0.90 2.82
C LEU A 27 -13.23 -1.39 2.76
N ALA A 28 -14.09 -0.87 3.62
CA ALA A 28 -15.53 -1.03 3.56
C ALA A 28 -16.17 0.25 3.02
N VAL A 29 -17.00 0.13 1.98
CA VAL A 29 -17.73 1.26 1.42
C VAL A 29 -18.75 1.75 2.46
N ALA A 30 -18.64 3.01 2.89
CA ALA A 30 -19.63 3.64 3.75
C ALA A 30 -20.68 4.40 2.91
N GLY A 31 -21.92 4.43 3.39
CA GLY A 31 -23.03 5.19 2.78
C GLY A 31 -23.39 4.73 1.36
N ASN A 32 -23.62 5.70 0.47
CA ASN A 32 -24.02 5.49 -0.93
C ASN A 32 -22.84 5.50 -1.92
N SER A 33 -21.59 5.60 -1.43
CA SER A 33 -20.43 5.60 -2.33
C SER A 33 -20.33 4.27 -3.07
N ARG A 34 -19.72 4.27 -4.27
CA ARG A 34 -19.47 3.03 -5.04
C ARG A 34 -18.08 2.47 -4.74
N ILE A 35 -17.14 3.33 -4.36
CA ILE A 35 -15.75 3.03 -4.06
C ILE A 35 -15.17 4.20 -3.26
N THR A 36 -14.22 3.94 -2.36
CA THR A 36 -13.49 5.02 -1.69
C THR A 36 -12.35 5.53 -2.57
N THR A 37 -11.85 6.73 -2.28
CA THR A 37 -10.72 7.31 -3.03
C THR A 37 -9.49 6.42 -2.91
N GLU A 38 -9.19 5.90 -1.71
CA GLU A 38 -8.08 4.97 -1.50
C GLU A 38 -8.23 3.67 -2.31
N GLN A 39 -9.44 3.09 -2.35
CA GLN A 39 -9.70 1.89 -3.15
C GLN A 39 -9.56 2.17 -4.64
N ALA A 40 -10.10 3.29 -5.12
CA ALA A 40 -10.06 3.67 -6.53
C ALA A 40 -8.62 3.85 -7.02
N ILE A 41 -7.79 4.61 -6.30
CA ILE A 41 -6.40 4.85 -6.73
C ILE A 41 -5.58 3.56 -6.67
N ARG A 42 -5.69 2.75 -5.61
CA ARG A 42 -4.97 1.46 -5.52
C ARG A 42 -5.40 0.49 -6.63
N ARG A 43 -6.67 0.53 -7.00
CA ARG A 43 -7.22 -0.29 -8.07
C ARG A 43 -6.77 0.20 -9.45
N LEU A 44 -6.71 1.50 -9.69
CA LEU A 44 -6.18 2.06 -10.92
C LEU A 44 -4.67 1.74 -11.05
N GLU A 45 -3.89 1.84 -9.98
CA GLU A 45 -2.48 1.43 -9.96
C GLU A 45 -2.31 -0.05 -10.36
N SER A 46 -3.12 -0.96 -9.82
CA SER A 46 -3.06 -2.39 -10.19
C SER A 46 -3.42 -2.64 -11.66
N LEU A 47 -4.29 -1.82 -12.24
CA LEU A 47 -4.65 -1.82 -13.67
C LEU A 47 -3.58 -1.16 -14.57
N GLY A 48 -2.55 -0.57 -13.97
CA GLY A 48 -1.38 0.01 -14.63
C GLY A 48 -1.42 1.52 -14.82
N TYR A 49 -2.30 2.25 -14.11
CA TYR A 49 -2.32 3.71 -14.12
C TYR A 49 -1.13 4.29 -13.35
N THR A 50 -0.62 5.43 -13.84
CA THR A 50 0.52 6.17 -13.28
C THR A 50 0.15 7.65 -13.14
N ILE A 51 1.08 8.47 -12.64
CA ILE A 51 0.90 9.93 -12.55
C ILE A 51 0.72 10.61 -13.93
N GLU A 52 0.94 9.89 -15.03
CA GLU A 52 0.79 10.41 -16.39
C GLU A 52 -0.67 10.41 -16.84
N ASP A 53 -1.54 9.68 -16.11
CA ASP A 53 -2.96 9.59 -16.42
C ASP A 53 -3.75 10.69 -15.71
N GLU A 54 -4.60 11.40 -16.46
CA GLU A 54 -5.37 12.55 -15.98
C GLU A 54 -6.19 12.25 -14.70
N CYS A 55 -6.81 11.06 -14.62
CA CYS A 55 -7.59 10.69 -13.44
C CYS A 55 -6.73 10.57 -12.17
N ILE A 56 -5.48 10.13 -12.30
CA ILE A 56 -4.52 10.06 -11.18
C ILE A 56 -4.02 11.45 -10.84
N GLN A 57 -3.73 12.30 -11.83
CA GLN A 57 -3.33 13.69 -11.59
C GLN A 57 -4.38 14.45 -10.78
N LYS A 58 -5.66 14.32 -11.14
CA LYS A 58 -6.78 14.90 -10.38
C LYS A 58 -6.83 14.38 -8.94
N ALA A 59 -6.70 13.08 -8.74
CA ALA A 59 -6.72 12.48 -7.41
C ALA A 59 -5.52 12.93 -6.54
N VAL A 60 -4.33 13.02 -7.12
CA VAL A 60 -3.13 13.53 -6.45
C VAL A 60 -3.29 15.00 -6.08
N GLN A 61 -3.82 15.82 -7.00
CA GLN A 61 -4.09 17.23 -6.72
C GLN A 61 -5.12 17.38 -5.59
N TYR A 62 -6.22 16.62 -5.62
CA TYR A 62 -7.22 16.57 -4.56
C TYR A 62 -6.59 16.28 -3.19
N MET A 63 -5.83 15.18 -3.07
CA MET A 63 -5.16 14.81 -1.82
C MET A 63 -4.18 15.90 -1.36
N SER A 64 -3.45 16.52 -2.30
CA SER A 64 -2.52 17.60 -1.99
C SER A 64 -3.26 18.84 -1.48
N ASP A 65 -4.40 19.18 -2.06
CA ASP A 65 -5.24 20.30 -1.61
C ASP A 65 -5.84 20.03 -0.23
N CYS A 66 -6.19 18.77 0.08
CA CYS A 66 -6.59 18.37 1.42
C CYS A 66 -5.44 18.51 2.44
N LEU A 67 -4.21 18.13 2.08
CA LEU A 67 -3.05 18.26 2.98
C LEU A 67 -2.74 19.71 3.36
N VAL A 68 -2.98 20.66 2.46
CA VAL A 68 -2.76 22.10 2.71
C VAL A 68 -4.00 22.83 3.23
N GLY A 69 -5.09 22.10 3.49
CA GLY A 69 -6.34 22.65 4.04
C GLY A 69 -7.17 23.48 3.06
N LYS A 70 -6.91 23.38 1.75
CA LYS A 70 -7.78 23.98 0.71
C LYS A 70 -9.08 23.21 0.52
N ASN A 71 -9.01 21.88 0.70
CA ASN A 71 -10.15 20.97 0.66
C ASN A 71 -10.20 20.14 1.95
N THR A 72 -11.32 19.45 2.18
CA THR A 72 -11.48 18.50 3.27
C THR A 72 -12.03 17.18 2.74
N ILE A 73 -11.54 16.06 3.25
CA ILE A 73 -12.15 14.77 2.94
C ILE A 73 -13.52 14.65 3.64
N PRO A 74 -14.50 13.95 3.03
CA PRO A 74 -15.85 13.85 3.59
C PRO A 74 -15.95 12.85 4.76
N ASP A 75 -14.87 12.12 5.03
CA ASP A 75 -14.77 11.12 6.10
C ASP A 75 -15.10 11.69 7.47
N ARG A 76 -15.72 10.85 8.30
CA ARG A 76 -15.91 11.16 9.71
C ARG A 76 -14.57 11.16 10.42
N VAL A 77 -14.38 12.18 11.25
CA VAL A 77 -13.22 12.31 12.14
C VAL A 77 -13.07 11.03 12.98
N GLU A 78 -11.97 10.32 12.77
CA GLU A 78 -11.61 9.15 13.57
C GLU A 78 -11.27 9.57 15.00
N LYS A 79 -11.74 8.79 15.98
CA LYS A 79 -11.52 9.05 17.42
C LYS A 79 -10.38 8.25 18.02
N VAL A 80 -9.93 7.20 17.33
CA VAL A 80 -8.91 6.28 17.85
C VAL A 80 -7.54 6.93 17.78
N HIS A 81 -7.19 7.50 16.64
CA HIS A 81 -5.93 8.21 16.41
C HIS A 81 -6.14 9.72 16.44
N ASP A 82 -5.06 10.49 16.61
CA ASP A 82 -5.12 11.92 16.30
C ASP A 82 -5.49 12.07 14.81
N TRP A 83 -6.61 12.74 14.55
CA TRP A 83 -7.17 12.83 13.22
C TRP A 83 -6.25 13.53 12.23
N ASN A 84 -5.57 14.60 12.64
CA ASN A 84 -4.73 15.38 11.74
C ASN A 84 -3.46 14.60 11.38
N VAL A 85 -2.87 13.92 12.37
CA VAL A 85 -1.72 13.04 12.14
C VAL A 85 -2.12 11.89 11.20
N PHE A 86 -3.24 11.22 11.48
CA PHE A 86 -3.72 10.12 10.64
C PHE A 86 -4.06 10.58 9.21
N LEU A 87 -4.80 11.68 9.08
CA LEU A 87 -5.18 12.27 7.80
C LEU A 87 -3.95 12.62 6.95
N SER A 88 -2.96 13.30 7.56
CA SER A 88 -1.73 13.66 6.86
C SER A 88 -0.95 12.44 6.37
N LEU A 89 -0.92 11.37 7.18
CA LEU A 89 -0.27 10.12 6.86
C LEU A 89 -0.96 9.44 5.66
N ILE A 90 -2.27 9.20 5.71
CA ILE A 90 -2.98 8.46 4.67
C ILE A 90 -3.00 9.18 3.31
N LEU A 91 -3.11 10.51 3.32
CA LEU A 91 -3.08 11.32 2.09
C LEU A 91 -1.68 11.34 1.48
N SER A 92 -0.65 11.53 2.31
CA SER A 92 0.74 11.53 1.84
C SER A 92 1.17 10.17 1.31
N THR A 93 0.73 9.08 1.95
CA THR A 93 0.91 7.72 1.43
C THR A 93 0.25 7.59 0.06
N GLY A 94 -1.01 8.03 -0.10
CA GLY A 94 -1.73 7.97 -1.37
C GLY A 94 -1.01 8.70 -2.51
N ILE A 95 -0.54 9.92 -2.24
CA ILE A 95 0.22 10.75 -3.20
C ILE A 95 1.54 10.06 -3.59
N ARG A 96 2.33 9.65 -2.60
CA ARG A 96 3.68 9.11 -2.83
C ARG A 96 3.72 7.76 -3.54
N ARG A 97 2.57 7.08 -3.67
CA ARG A 97 2.46 5.89 -4.53
C ARG A 97 2.57 6.23 -6.02
N PHE A 98 2.22 7.44 -6.42
CA PHE A 98 2.20 7.86 -7.83
C PHE A 98 3.32 8.85 -8.17
N THR A 99 3.72 9.71 -7.23
CA THR A 99 4.76 10.72 -7.50
C THR A 99 5.56 11.08 -6.27
N LYS A 100 6.84 11.40 -6.49
CA LYS A 100 7.73 11.97 -5.48
C LYS A 100 7.84 13.49 -5.59
N ASP A 101 7.19 14.08 -6.60
CA ASP A 101 7.23 15.51 -6.90
C ASP A 101 6.10 16.26 -6.19
N ASN A 102 5.85 15.92 -4.91
CA ASN A 102 4.91 16.63 -4.05
C ASN A 102 5.59 17.04 -2.74
N PRO A 103 5.96 18.33 -2.58
CA PRO A 103 6.71 18.78 -1.40
C PRO A 103 5.92 18.66 -0.10
N VAL A 104 4.59 18.74 -0.14
CA VAL A 104 3.75 18.66 1.07
C VAL A 104 3.71 17.22 1.59
N ALA A 105 3.52 16.25 0.69
CA ALA A 105 3.58 14.83 1.05
C ALA A 105 4.99 14.40 1.47
N ASN A 106 6.04 14.98 0.85
CA ASN A 106 7.42 14.69 1.22
C ASN A 106 7.77 15.20 2.61
N LYS A 107 7.26 16.36 3.02
CA LYS A 107 7.43 16.84 4.40
C LYS A 107 6.87 15.84 5.42
N VAL A 108 5.71 15.25 5.15
CA VAL A 108 5.15 14.21 6.02
C VAL A 108 6.06 12.98 6.00
N ALA A 109 6.52 12.53 4.83
CA ALA A 109 7.45 11.41 4.73
C ALA A 109 8.77 11.63 5.48
N GLU A 110 9.33 12.83 5.45
CA GLU A 110 10.53 13.23 6.19
C GLU A 110 10.31 13.15 7.71
N GLN A 111 9.18 13.67 8.20
CA GLN A 111 8.81 13.57 9.62
C GLN A 111 8.72 12.11 10.08
N TRP A 112 8.07 11.26 9.28
CA TRP A 112 7.97 9.83 9.58
C TRP A 112 9.33 9.12 9.49
N ALA A 113 10.18 9.51 8.54
CA ALA A 113 11.52 8.95 8.41
C ALA A 113 12.37 9.28 9.63
N GLU A 114 12.34 10.53 10.10
CA GLU A 114 13.03 10.95 11.33
C GLU A 114 12.59 10.14 12.55
N ILE A 115 11.27 9.93 12.70
CA ILE A 115 10.71 9.11 13.79
C ILE A 115 11.24 7.67 13.73
N ILE A 116 11.26 7.06 12.54
CA ILE A 116 11.77 5.69 12.37
C ILE A 116 13.28 5.64 12.60
N THR A 117 14.06 6.59 12.09
CA THR A 117 15.51 6.66 12.33
C THR A 117 15.82 6.74 13.83
N VAL A 118 15.07 7.53 14.60
CA VAL A 118 15.22 7.60 16.07
C VAL A 118 14.84 6.28 16.73
N ALA A 119 13.72 5.66 16.31
CA ALA A 119 13.25 4.38 16.85
C ALA A 119 14.24 3.22 16.64
N PHE A 120 15.07 3.30 15.60
CA PHE A 120 16.05 2.27 15.23
C PHE A 120 17.51 2.68 15.46
N THR A 121 17.76 3.76 16.21
CA THR A 121 19.13 4.28 16.39
C THR A 121 20.08 3.26 17.02
N ASP A 122 19.55 2.36 17.87
CA ASP A 122 20.30 1.28 18.52
C ASP A 122 20.46 0.02 17.65
N GLY A 123 19.98 0.04 16.41
CA GLY A 123 20.02 -1.10 15.48
C GLY A 123 18.82 -2.05 15.56
N SER A 124 17.93 -1.88 16.53
CA SER A 124 16.66 -2.61 16.65
C SER A 124 15.53 -1.66 17.05
N TYR A 125 14.28 -2.09 16.88
CA TYR A 125 13.13 -1.26 17.20
C TYR A 125 13.02 -1.01 18.70
N ASN A 126 13.05 0.27 19.08
CA ASN A 126 12.82 0.73 20.44
C ASN A 126 11.50 1.53 20.50
N TYR A 127 10.51 0.94 21.18
CA TYR A 127 9.18 1.54 21.31
C TYR A 127 9.19 2.88 22.06
N ASP A 128 9.98 3.02 23.12
CA ASP A 128 9.99 4.25 23.91
C ASP A 128 10.58 5.42 23.11
N LYS A 129 11.67 5.16 22.37
CA LYS A 129 12.27 6.13 21.44
C LYS A 129 11.30 6.49 20.31
N TYR A 130 10.57 5.50 19.79
CA TYR A 130 9.52 5.74 18.79
C TYR A 130 8.43 6.67 19.33
N VAL A 131 7.89 6.39 20.52
CA VAL A 131 6.84 7.18 21.15
C VAL A 131 7.29 8.60 21.46
N GLU A 132 8.51 8.76 21.95
CA GLU A 132 9.10 10.07 22.23
C GLU A 132 9.24 10.89 20.94
N ALA A 133 9.87 10.32 19.90
CA ALA A 133 10.04 10.98 18.62
C ALA A 133 8.70 11.33 17.96
N TYR A 134 7.75 10.40 17.96
CA TYR A 134 6.40 10.61 17.43
C TYR A 134 5.71 11.81 18.09
N LYS A 135 5.76 11.89 19.42
CA LYS A 135 5.15 13.00 20.17
C LYS A 135 5.86 14.32 19.94
N ASN A 136 7.18 14.32 19.85
CA ASN A 136 7.98 15.53 19.67
C ASN A 136 7.82 16.12 18.26
N ILE A 137 7.79 15.26 17.24
CA ILE A 137 7.77 15.65 15.82
C ILE A 137 6.35 15.93 15.33
N LEU A 138 5.39 15.03 15.60
CA LEU A 138 4.03 15.14 15.09
C LEU A 138 3.10 15.91 16.03
N LYS A 139 3.45 16.01 17.32
CA LYS A 139 2.69 16.74 18.36
C LYS A 139 1.19 16.41 18.34
N PRO A 140 0.82 15.12 18.44
CA PRO A 140 -0.58 14.70 18.42
C PRO A 140 -1.35 15.29 19.61
N ASN A 141 -2.59 15.68 19.40
CA ASN A 141 -3.51 16.17 20.44
C ASN A 141 -4.38 15.02 20.97
N GLY A 142 -3.72 13.99 21.51
CA GLY A 142 -4.37 12.78 22.03
C GLY A 142 -4.42 11.64 21.01
N GLY A 143 -5.33 10.69 21.24
CA GLY A 143 -5.45 9.48 20.45
C GLY A 143 -4.33 8.45 20.70
N ARG A 144 -4.54 7.24 20.18
CA ARG A 144 -3.57 6.16 20.16
C ARG A 144 -2.49 6.45 19.11
N ILE A 145 -1.26 6.08 19.43
CA ILE A 145 -0.14 6.16 18.49
C ILE A 145 -0.32 5.11 17.39
N ILE A 146 -0.07 5.51 16.15
CA ILE A 146 -0.11 4.62 14.98
C ILE A 146 1.12 3.70 15.04
N GLY A 147 0.95 2.40 14.86
CA GLY A 147 2.08 1.45 14.85
C GLY A 147 2.91 1.56 13.57
N ILE A 148 4.20 1.26 13.65
CA ILE A 148 5.12 1.29 12.50
C ILE A 148 4.84 0.14 11.52
N GLU A 149 4.17 -0.91 11.99
CA GLU A 149 3.73 -2.09 11.23
C GLU A 149 2.39 -1.84 10.51
N ASN A 150 1.91 -0.60 10.50
CA ASN A 150 0.76 -0.19 9.71
C ASN A 150 1.15 -0.08 8.22
N TYR A 151 0.22 -0.40 7.34
CA TYR A 151 0.37 -0.18 5.89
C TYR A 151 0.87 1.22 5.54
N TYR A 152 0.36 2.27 6.20
CA TYR A 152 0.66 3.65 5.79
C TYR A 152 2.12 4.05 6.00
N PRO A 153 2.74 3.88 7.20
CA PRO A 153 4.17 4.16 7.37
C PRO A 153 5.03 3.29 6.44
N VAL A 154 4.75 1.98 6.34
CA VAL A 154 5.53 1.07 5.48
C VAL A 154 5.43 1.47 4.00
N SER A 155 4.28 1.95 3.52
CA SER A 155 4.15 2.42 2.14
C SER A 155 4.74 3.80 1.91
N LEU A 156 4.73 4.69 2.92
CA LEU A 156 5.21 6.06 2.82
C LEU A 156 6.74 6.15 2.72
N LEU A 157 7.43 5.32 3.50
CA LEU A 157 8.87 5.43 3.81
C LEU A 157 9.81 4.77 2.82
N CYS A 158 9.29 4.06 1.82
CA CYS A 158 10.11 3.53 0.74
C CYS A 158 10.91 4.67 0.12
N ASP A 159 12.25 4.58 0.18
CA ASP A 159 13.25 5.56 -0.26
C ASP A 159 13.55 6.77 0.66
N CYS A 160 12.92 6.85 1.84
CA CYS A 160 13.18 7.92 2.80
C CYS A 160 14.23 7.59 3.86
N LEU A 161 14.62 6.32 3.97
CA LEU A 161 15.50 5.82 5.02
C LEU A 161 16.92 5.61 4.48
N ASP A 162 17.92 5.87 5.31
CA ASP A 162 19.28 5.40 5.01
C ASP A 162 19.35 3.87 5.02
N GLU A 163 20.38 3.31 4.39
CA GLU A 163 20.54 1.86 4.26
C GLU A 163 20.54 1.12 5.60
N LYS A 164 21.12 1.70 6.66
CA LYS A 164 21.19 1.07 7.97
C LYS A 164 19.80 1.01 8.62
N THR A 165 19.09 2.14 8.63
CA THR A 165 17.73 2.22 9.17
C THR A 165 16.75 1.38 8.35
N GLU A 166 16.84 1.41 7.02
CA GLU A 166 16.03 0.57 6.13
C GLU A 166 16.21 -0.91 6.47
N ASN A 167 17.46 -1.38 6.61
CA ASN A 167 17.76 -2.76 6.95
C ASN A 167 17.13 -3.21 8.28
N ALA A 168 17.23 -2.38 9.33
CA ALA A 168 16.70 -2.69 10.65
C ALA A 168 15.16 -2.61 10.67
N PHE A 169 14.59 -1.62 9.98
CA PHE A 169 13.14 -1.46 9.85
C PHE A 169 12.51 -2.66 9.14
N ILE A 170 13.05 -3.07 7.99
CA ILE A 170 12.51 -4.20 7.23
C ILE A 170 12.72 -5.53 7.97
N GLU A 171 13.82 -5.70 8.70
CA GLU A 171 14.02 -6.86 9.57
C GLU A 171 12.90 -6.97 10.63
N HIS A 172 12.56 -5.84 11.26
CA HIS A 172 11.45 -5.78 12.22
C HIS A 172 10.11 -6.14 11.57
N ILE A 173 9.79 -5.54 10.42
CA ILE A 173 8.53 -5.79 9.70
C ILE A 173 8.41 -7.26 9.27
N LEU A 174 9.49 -7.87 8.77
CA LEU A 174 9.50 -9.28 8.36
C LEU A 174 9.24 -10.23 9.53
N ASN A 175 9.81 -9.91 10.70
CA ASN A 175 9.74 -10.76 11.89
C ASN A 175 8.52 -10.47 12.78
N PHE A 176 7.75 -9.42 12.51
CA PHE A 176 6.57 -9.09 13.29
C PHE A 176 5.45 -10.11 13.09
N ASP A 177 5.01 -10.74 14.17
CA ASP A 177 4.14 -11.93 14.10
C ASP A 177 2.74 -11.65 13.54
N LYS A 178 2.26 -10.40 13.62
CA LYS A 178 0.93 -10.00 13.14
C LYS A 178 0.91 -9.43 11.72
N GLY A 179 2.07 -9.38 11.06
CA GLY A 179 2.19 -8.86 9.69
C GLY A 179 1.92 -7.35 9.60
N ILE A 180 1.65 -6.88 8.39
CA ILE A 180 1.41 -5.45 8.12
C ILE A 180 -0.09 -5.17 8.24
N TYR A 181 -0.46 -4.37 9.24
CA TYR A 181 -1.85 -4.01 9.51
C TYR A 181 -2.51 -3.37 8.27
N TYR A 182 -3.80 -3.64 8.08
CA TYR A 182 -4.63 -3.40 6.87
C TYR A 182 -4.39 -4.28 5.64
N ILE A 183 -3.27 -5.03 5.54
CA ILE A 183 -3.01 -5.85 4.35
C ILE A 183 -2.82 -7.33 4.64
N TYR A 184 -2.05 -7.69 5.67
CA TYR A 184 -1.68 -9.07 5.95
C TYR A 184 -1.52 -9.30 7.45
N ASP A 185 -2.11 -10.38 7.97
CA ASP A 185 -2.36 -10.61 9.39
C ASP A 185 -1.48 -11.71 10.00
N SER A 186 -0.36 -12.03 9.36
CA SER A 186 0.56 -13.08 9.80
C SER A 186 2.02 -12.68 9.55
N LYS A 187 2.95 -13.37 10.19
CA LYS A 187 4.39 -13.20 9.99
C LYS A 187 4.79 -13.35 8.52
N LEU A 188 5.63 -12.45 8.00
CA LEU A 188 5.95 -12.41 6.57
C LEU A 188 7.04 -13.42 6.16
N THR A 189 7.90 -13.83 7.09
CA THR A 189 8.90 -14.89 6.87
C THR A 189 8.29 -16.28 6.72
N VAL A 190 6.97 -16.42 6.95
CA VAL A 190 6.22 -17.67 6.76
C VAL A 190 5.19 -17.45 5.63
N PRO A 191 5.52 -17.85 4.39
CA PRO A 191 4.58 -17.75 3.28
C PRO A 191 3.30 -18.55 3.54
N PRO A 192 2.15 -18.15 2.96
CA PRO A 192 0.91 -18.91 3.07
C PRO A 192 1.05 -20.33 2.53
N GLN A 193 0.50 -21.30 3.26
CA GLN A 193 0.51 -22.71 2.86
C GLN A 193 -0.32 -22.95 1.59
N GLU A 194 -1.48 -22.29 1.47
CA GLU A 194 -2.33 -22.39 0.30
C GLU A 194 -2.10 -21.20 -0.64
N PHE A 195 -1.53 -21.47 -1.81
CA PHE A 195 -1.27 -20.46 -2.84
C PHE A 195 -2.54 -19.95 -3.51
N GLN A 196 -3.55 -20.81 -3.70
CA GLN A 196 -4.83 -20.43 -4.33
C GLN A 196 -5.82 -19.77 -3.36
N SER A 197 -5.35 -18.78 -2.60
CA SER A 197 -6.12 -18.19 -1.50
C SER A 197 -6.08 -16.67 -1.49
N LYS A 198 -7.12 -16.05 -0.90
CA LYS A 198 -7.11 -14.61 -0.58
C LYS A 198 -5.94 -14.23 0.33
N LYS A 199 -5.52 -15.14 1.21
CA LYS A 199 -4.38 -14.94 2.10
C LYS A 199 -3.07 -14.82 1.30
N ALA A 200 -2.86 -15.65 0.29
CA ALA A 200 -1.74 -15.53 -0.65
C ALA A 200 -1.78 -14.22 -1.45
N SER A 201 -2.94 -13.80 -1.96
CA SER A 201 -3.05 -12.50 -2.67
C SER A 201 -2.70 -11.30 -1.77
N ARG A 202 -3.15 -11.34 -0.51
CA ARG A 202 -2.83 -10.33 0.51
C ARG A 202 -1.35 -10.34 0.90
N TYR A 203 -0.77 -11.53 1.04
CA TYR A 203 0.65 -11.71 1.28
C TYR A 203 1.48 -11.08 0.15
N LEU A 204 1.14 -11.34 -1.11
CA LEU A 204 1.78 -10.66 -2.25
C LEU A 204 1.61 -9.14 -2.18
N GLY A 205 0.47 -8.64 -1.72
CA GLY A 205 0.25 -7.21 -1.46
C GLY A 205 1.24 -6.62 -0.45
N ALA A 206 1.62 -7.38 0.58
CA ALA A 206 2.66 -6.98 1.52
C ALA A 206 4.06 -7.03 0.89
N ILE A 207 4.37 -8.08 0.13
CA ILE A 207 5.65 -8.21 -0.57
C ILE A 207 5.84 -7.09 -1.59
N GLU A 208 4.79 -6.70 -2.33
CA GLU A 208 4.79 -5.59 -3.28
C GLU A 208 5.17 -4.25 -2.64
N LEU A 209 4.98 -4.08 -1.32
CA LEU A 209 5.49 -2.92 -0.58
C LEU A 209 6.97 -3.09 -0.25
N LEU A 210 7.35 -4.25 0.28
CA LEU A 210 8.71 -4.50 0.76
C LEU A 210 9.74 -4.55 -0.38
N VAL A 211 9.39 -5.03 -1.57
CA VAL A 211 10.30 -5.03 -2.74
C VAL A 211 10.69 -3.62 -3.20
N LYS A 212 9.95 -2.58 -2.80
CA LYS A 212 10.29 -1.20 -3.15
C LYS A 212 11.48 -0.66 -2.35
N TYR A 213 11.77 -1.24 -1.18
CA TYR A 213 12.95 -0.95 -0.36
C TYR A 213 14.19 -1.62 -0.97
N LYS A 214 15.04 -0.82 -1.60
CA LYS A 214 16.08 -1.30 -2.53
C LYS A 214 17.21 -2.04 -1.84
N HIS A 215 17.60 -1.62 -0.64
CA HIS A 215 18.73 -2.19 0.08
C HIS A 215 18.38 -3.54 0.72
N THR A 216 17.09 -3.82 0.93
CA THR A 216 16.63 -5.02 1.64
C THR A 216 15.98 -6.07 0.76
N ARG A 217 15.94 -5.88 -0.57
CA ARG A 217 15.28 -6.83 -1.48
C ARG A 217 15.78 -8.27 -1.36
N HIS A 218 17.09 -8.43 -1.15
CA HIS A 218 17.73 -9.71 -0.95
C HIS A 218 17.15 -10.51 0.25
N LYS A 219 16.56 -9.83 1.24
CA LYS A 219 15.88 -10.48 2.38
C LYS A 219 14.60 -11.20 1.97
N LEU A 220 14.10 -10.96 0.76
CA LEU A 220 12.86 -11.55 0.23
C LEU A 220 13.12 -12.76 -0.69
N ASN A 221 14.35 -13.28 -0.77
CA ASN A 221 14.69 -14.43 -1.62
C ASN A 221 13.81 -15.66 -1.34
N PHE A 222 13.43 -15.89 -0.08
CA PHE A 222 12.53 -16.97 0.30
C PHE A 222 11.13 -16.86 -0.37
N VAL A 223 10.72 -15.64 -0.76
CA VAL A 223 9.48 -15.41 -1.51
C VAL A 223 9.65 -15.85 -2.96
N SER A 224 10.80 -15.59 -3.57
CA SER A 224 11.14 -16.09 -4.92
C SER A 224 11.10 -17.61 -4.96
N ASP A 225 11.67 -18.28 -3.94
CA ASP A 225 11.62 -19.73 -3.80
C ASP A 225 10.19 -20.24 -3.68
N TRP A 226 9.39 -19.61 -2.80
CA TRP A 226 7.97 -19.96 -2.63
C TRP A 226 7.15 -19.76 -3.91
N LEU A 227 7.38 -18.67 -4.64
CA LEU A 227 6.72 -18.41 -5.92
C LEU A 227 7.11 -19.45 -6.97
N ASN A 228 8.40 -19.76 -7.12
CA ASN A 228 8.86 -20.77 -8.06
C ASN A 228 8.32 -22.18 -7.74
N ALA A 229 8.19 -22.52 -6.46
CA ALA A 229 7.57 -23.79 -6.03
C ALA A 229 6.06 -23.89 -6.35
N ASN A 230 5.37 -22.74 -6.51
CA ASN A 230 3.96 -22.68 -6.88
C ASN A 230 3.71 -22.43 -8.37
N ARG A 231 4.77 -22.46 -9.19
CA ARG A 231 4.70 -22.34 -10.64
C ARG A 231 4.15 -23.64 -11.23
N ASN A 232 3.20 -23.55 -12.15
CA ASN A 232 2.62 -24.70 -12.82
C ASN A 232 3.53 -25.26 -13.93
N GLU A 233 3.13 -26.39 -14.52
CA GLU A 233 3.89 -27.08 -15.58
C GLU A 233 4.14 -26.21 -16.83
N ASN A 234 3.26 -25.24 -17.10
CA ASN A 234 3.40 -24.29 -18.20
C ASN A 234 4.27 -23.07 -17.85
N GLY A 235 4.91 -23.08 -16.67
CA GLY A 235 5.77 -22.01 -16.21
C GLY A 235 5.06 -20.77 -15.66
N LYS A 236 3.75 -20.87 -15.39
CA LYS A 236 2.85 -19.76 -15.01
C LYS A 236 2.28 -19.93 -13.61
N TRP A 237 1.49 -18.96 -13.15
CA TRP A 237 0.81 -19.00 -11.86
C TRP A 237 -0.69 -18.80 -12.00
N ASP A 238 -1.44 -19.54 -11.19
CA ASP A 238 -2.88 -19.35 -11.03
C ASP A 238 -3.22 -19.37 -9.54
N MET A 239 -3.69 -18.25 -9.00
CA MET A 239 -4.07 -18.11 -7.60
C MET A 239 -5.54 -18.49 -7.32
N GLY A 240 -6.23 -19.06 -8.31
CA GLY A 240 -7.60 -19.55 -8.15
C GLY A 240 -8.67 -18.45 -8.15
N LYS A 241 -9.94 -18.85 -8.25
CA LYS A 241 -11.06 -17.89 -8.39
C LYS A 241 -11.30 -17.04 -7.13
N SER A 242 -10.84 -17.52 -5.98
CA SER A 242 -11.08 -16.90 -4.67
C SER A 242 -10.42 -15.53 -4.51
N VAL A 243 -9.33 -15.26 -5.26
CA VAL A 243 -8.57 -14.01 -5.19
C VAL A 243 -9.20 -12.83 -5.93
N ASN A 244 -10.40 -13.00 -6.51
CA ASN A 244 -11.17 -11.92 -7.09
C ASN A 244 -11.69 -10.98 -5.97
N ASP A 245 -10.85 -10.05 -5.54
CA ASP A 245 -11.06 -9.16 -4.41
C ASP A 245 -11.44 -7.72 -4.81
N LYS A 246 -11.52 -7.46 -6.11
CA LYS A 246 -11.82 -6.14 -6.71
C LYS A 246 -10.76 -5.07 -6.44
N LEU A 247 -9.63 -5.44 -5.84
CA LEU A 247 -8.51 -4.53 -5.56
C LEU A 247 -7.29 -4.91 -6.41
N TYR A 248 -6.75 -6.11 -6.21
CA TYR A 248 -5.63 -6.62 -6.99
C TYR A 248 -6.13 -7.34 -8.25
N PHE A 249 -7.24 -8.07 -8.12
CA PHE A 249 -7.82 -8.83 -9.22
C PHE A 249 -9.32 -8.58 -9.40
N PRO A 250 -9.85 -8.77 -10.61
CA PRO A 250 -9.17 -9.20 -11.86
C PRO A 250 -8.33 -8.09 -12.52
N LEU A 251 -7.45 -8.34 -13.48
CA LEU A 251 -6.89 -7.26 -14.30
C LEU A 251 -7.65 -7.16 -15.64
N SER A 252 -7.83 -8.30 -16.29
CA SER A 252 -8.56 -8.52 -17.53
C SER A 252 -10.09 -8.59 -17.35
N ASP A 253 -10.82 -8.36 -18.43
CA ASP A 253 -12.30 -8.27 -18.39
C ASP A 253 -13.00 -9.62 -18.15
N ASN A 254 -12.48 -10.73 -18.68
CA ASN A 254 -13.14 -12.03 -18.66
C ASN A 254 -12.45 -13.07 -17.75
N TRP A 255 -12.57 -12.86 -16.44
CA TRP A 255 -12.04 -13.77 -15.42
C TRP A 255 -12.80 -15.10 -15.24
N ARG A 256 -13.83 -15.38 -16.03
CA ARG A 256 -14.51 -16.68 -16.02
C ARG A 256 -13.64 -17.76 -16.67
N LYS A 257 -12.78 -17.38 -17.61
CA LYS A 257 -11.81 -18.24 -18.28
C LYS A 257 -10.58 -18.45 -17.40
N SER A 258 -10.15 -19.69 -17.25
CA SER A 258 -8.93 -20.07 -16.49
C SER A 258 -7.69 -19.38 -17.06
N GLU A 259 -7.59 -19.31 -18.38
CA GLU A 259 -6.41 -18.83 -19.09
C GLU A 259 -6.20 -17.33 -18.84
N THR A 260 -7.30 -16.57 -18.78
CA THR A 260 -7.26 -15.14 -18.45
C THR A 260 -6.88 -14.89 -16.99
N ARG A 261 -7.37 -15.72 -16.07
CA ARG A 261 -7.01 -15.62 -14.65
C ARG A 261 -5.53 -15.95 -14.43
N GLU A 262 -5.06 -17.03 -15.04
CA GLU A 262 -3.66 -17.44 -15.02
C GLU A 262 -2.75 -16.34 -15.58
N ALA A 263 -3.12 -15.75 -16.72
CA ALA A 263 -2.36 -14.65 -17.31
C ALA A 263 -2.25 -13.44 -16.38
N ASP A 264 -3.34 -13.02 -15.74
CA ASP A 264 -3.32 -11.90 -14.79
C ASP A 264 -2.50 -12.21 -13.53
N CYS A 265 -2.64 -13.42 -12.99
CA CYS A 265 -1.85 -13.87 -11.84
C CYS A 265 -0.35 -13.89 -12.17
N THR A 266 -0.02 -14.40 -13.35
CA THR A 266 1.35 -14.43 -13.90
C THR A 266 1.89 -13.02 -14.07
N GLU A 267 1.14 -12.10 -14.69
CA GLU A 267 1.57 -10.70 -14.87
C GLU A 267 1.90 -10.03 -13.54
N ARG A 268 1.07 -10.22 -12.51
CA ARG A 268 1.33 -9.67 -11.17
C ARG A 268 2.60 -10.25 -10.55
N ILE A 269 2.76 -11.57 -10.61
CA ILE A 269 3.90 -12.27 -9.98
C ILE A 269 5.20 -11.97 -10.71
N GLU A 270 5.20 -11.93 -12.04
CA GLU A 270 6.39 -11.57 -12.83
C GLU A 270 6.89 -10.17 -12.50
N LYS A 271 6.00 -9.20 -12.28
CA LYS A 271 6.39 -7.84 -11.84
C LYS A 271 7.14 -7.87 -10.50
N ILE A 272 6.76 -8.75 -9.57
CA ILE A 272 7.46 -8.93 -8.30
C ILE A 272 8.81 -9.62 -8.55
N MET A 273 8.82 -10.70 -9.34
CA MET A 273 10.03 -11.48 -9.65
C MET A 273 11.10 -10.65 -10.38
N CYS A 274 10.72 -9.69 -11.22
CA CYS A 274 11.65 -8.78 -11.89
C CYS A 274 12.35 -7.79 -10.94
N LEU A 275 11.88 -7.67 -9.69
CA LEU A 275 12.48 -6.78 -8.70
C LEU A 275 13.45 -7.50 -7.75
N PHE A 276 13.41 -8.83 -7.70
CA PHE A 276 14.35 -9.64 -6.91
C PHE A 276 15.75 -9.67 -7.52
#